data_AF-A0A8S9RXE3-F1
#
_entry.id   AF-A0A8S9RXE3-F1
#
_cell.length_a   1.000
_cell.length_b   1.000
_cell.length_c   1.000
_cell.angle_alpha   90.00
_cell.angle_beta   90.00
_cell.angle_gamma   90.00
#
_symmetry.space_group_name_H-M   'P 1'
#
loop_
_entity.id
_entity.type
_entity.pdbx_description
1 polymer ?
#
loop_
_entity_poly.entity_id
_entity_poly.type
_entity_poly.pdbx_seq_one_letter_code
_entity_poly.pdbx_strand_id
1 'polypeptide(L)'
;MGADYPAKPMALYATIWDASDWATSGGKYKANYKFAPFVAEFKSFSLDGCSVDPIQEVPVDCADSVEFLESQDYSAINSHQRAAMRRFRQKFMYYSYCYDTVRYPEPPPECVIVPAEKDRFRDTGRLKFGGTEARERRRNRRQQRPEIESDPDERKLL
;
A
#
# COMPACT_ATOMS: atom_id res chain seq x y z
N MET A 1 13.87 -2.26 -20.20
CA MET A 1 13.93 -2.02 -18.74
C MET A 1 15.10 -1.09 -18.51
N GLY A 2 14.83 0.15 -18.09
CA GLY A 2 15.82 1.22 -18.00
C GLY A 2 15.38 2.27 -16.97
N ALA A 3 14.79 1.81 -15.87
CA ALA A 3 14.42 2.66 -14.76
C ALA A 3 15.65 2.89 -13.88
N ASP A 4 15.76 4.09 -13.31
CA ASP A 4 16.80 4.41 -12.34
C ASP A 4 16.65 3.51 -11.10
N TYR A 5 17.75 2.92 -10.67
CA TYR A 5 17.81 2.07 -9.47
C TYR A 5 18.76 2.72 -8.45
N PRO A 6 18.45 2.66 -7.13
CA PRO A 6 19.36 3.18 -6.11
C PRO A 6 20.74 2.51 -6.18
N ALA A 7 21.74 3.25 -6.63
CA ALA A 7 23.12 2.76 -6.86
C ALA A 7 24.19 3.57 -6.11
N LYS A 8 23.78 4.52 -5.26
CA LYS A 8 24.69 5.34 -4.44
C LYS A 8 24.62 4.90 -2.97
N PRO A 9 25.70 5.05 -2.19
CA PRO A 9 25.66 4.82 -0.75
C PRO A 9 24.53 5.63 -0.09
N MET A 10 23.88 5.03 0.92
CA MET A 10 22.76 5.62 1.64
C MET A 10 23.02 5.61 3.14
N ALA A 11 22.39 6.54 3.85
CA ALA A 11 22.35 6.57 5.32
C ALA A 11 20.92 6.29 5.81
N LEU A 12 20.82 5.71 7.01
CA LEU A 12 19.53 5.46 7.65
C LEU A 12 19.14 6.64 8.53
N TYR A 13 17.87 7.04 8.41
CA TYR A 13 17.29 8.14 9.17
C TYR A 13 15.99 7.67 9.84
N ALA A 14 15.78 8.05 11.09
CA ALA A 14 14.53 7.87 11.82
C ALA A 14 14.09 9.22 12.40
N THR A 15 12.93 9.71 12.00
CA THR A 15 12.44 11.05 12.36
C THR A 15 10.96 11.04 12.69
N ILE A 16 10.57 11.76 13.73
CA ILE A 16 9.19 12.19 13.97
C ILE A 16 9.08 13.68 13.65
N TRP A 17 8.15 14.05 12.78
CA TRP A 17 8.00 15.43 12.31
C TRP A 17 6.55 15.75 11.92
N ASP A 18 6.22 17.04 11.82
CA ASP A 18 4.88 17.50 11.44
C ASP A 18 4.73 17.60 9.92
N ALA A 19 3.92 16.71 9.36
CA ALA A 19 3.56 16.65 7.94
C ALA A 19 2.09 17.02 7.70
N SER A 20 1.54 17.98 8.46
CA SER A 20 0.14 18.39 8.47
C SER A 20 -0.45 18.72 7.10
N ASP A 21 0.37 19.16 6.14
CA ASP A 21 -0.12 19.56 4.82
C ASP A 21 -0.48 18.38 3.91
N TRP A 22 -0.10 17.13 4.26
CA TRP A 22 -0.40 15.98 3.42
C TRP A 22 -0.66 14.65 4.14
N ALA A 23 -0.13 14.44 5.35
CA ALA A 23 -0.11 13.11 5.97
C ALA A 23 -1.51 12.52 6.26
N THR A 24 -2.41 13.30 6.86
CA THR A 24 -3.72 12.78 7.30
C THR A 24 -4.84 13.25 6.38
N SER A 25 -5.45 12.31 5.65
CA SER A 25 -6.50 12.58 4.66
C SER A 25 -6.09 13.64 3.61
N GLY A 26 -4.84 13.60 3.15
CA GLY A 26 -4.31 14.57 2.19
C GLY A 26 -4.20 15.99 2.75
N GLY A 27 -3.93 16.13 4.05
CA GLY A 27 -3.76 17.42 4.72
C GLY A 27 -5.01 18.03 5.34
N LYS A 28 -6.17 17.34 5.23
CA LYS A 28 -7.43 17.82 5.78
C LYS A 28 -7.40 17.93 7.31
N TYR A 29 -6.70 17.03 7.99
CA TYR A 29 -6.59 17.01 9.45
C TYR A 29 -5.14 17.29 9.85
N LYS A 30 -4.93 18.45 10.49
CA LYS A 30 -3.61 18.90 10.94
C LYS A 30 -3.26 18.34 12.32
N ALA A 31 -1.97 18.31 12.64
CA ALA A 31 -1.49 17.96 13.96
C ALA A 31 -2.09 18.88 15.02
N ASN A 32 -2.71 18.29 16.04
CA ASN A 32 -3.26 19.04 17.17
C ASN A 32 -2.29 18.94 18.35
N TYR A 33 -1.49 19.99 18.52
CA TYR A 33 -0.46 20.09 19.55
C TYR A 33 -0.99 20.10 20.99
N LYS A 34 -2.31 20.20 21.20
CA LYS A 34 -2.91 19.96 22.53
C LYS A 34 -2.74 18.52 23.00
N PHE A 35 -2.51 17.57 22.09
CA PHE A 35 -2.24 16.16 22.41
C PHE A 35 -0.75 15.83 22.48
N ALA A 36 0.12 16.85 22.52
CA ALA A 36 1.55 16.65 22.72
C ALA A 36 1.85 16.12 24.13
N PRO A 37 2.97 15.40 24.33
CA PRO A 37 4.01 15.08 23.34
C PRO A 37 3.61 13.94 22.39
N PHE A 38 4.06 14.04 21.13
CA PHE A 38 4.01 12.93 20.18
C PHE A 38 5.31 12.14 20.33
N VAL A 39 5.21 10.88 20.77
CA VAL A 39 6.39 10.06 21.10
C VAL A 39 6.44 8.84 20.20
N ALA A 40 7.61 8.58 19.63
CA ALA A 40 7.91 7.34 18.90
C ALA A 40 9.08 6.65 19.60
N GLU A 41 8.89 5.37 19.96
CA GLU A 41 9.91 4.55 20.60
C GLU A 41 10.45 3.53 19.59
N PHE A 42 11.78 3.42 19.53
CA PHE A 42 12.48 2.50 18.63
C PHE A 42 13.35 1.56 19.48
N LYS A 43 13.38 0.27 19.13
CA LYS A 43 14.21 -0.74 19.79
C LYS A 43 14.76 -1.73 18.78
N SER A 44 15.77 -2.49 19.18
CA SER A 44 16.31 -3.62 18.41
C SER A 44 16.77 -3.24 17.00
N PHE A 45 17.63 -2.20 16.91
CA PHE A 45 18.28 -1.86 15.64
C PHE A 45 19.23 -2.98 15.21
N SER A 46 19.07 -3.45 13.97
CA SER A 46 19.97 -4.40 13.32
C SER A 46 20.39 -3.78 11.99
N LEU A 47 21.70 -3.69 11.79
CA LEU A 47 22.34 -3.08 10.63
C LEU A 47 23.25 -4.11 9.99
N ASP A 48 22.73 -4.79 8.97
CA ASP A 48 23.48 -5.75 8.17
C ASP A 48 23.63 -5.17 6.75
N GLY A 49 24.85 -4.80 6.40
CA GLY A 49 25.17 -4.21 5.11
C GLY A 49 26.63 -3.78 5.00
N CYS A 50 27.02 -3.32 3.82
CA CYS A 50 28.36 -2.80 3.58
C CYS A 50 28.46 -1.35 4.05
N SER A 51 29.29 -1.10 5.07
CA SER A 51 29.55 0.25 5.54
C SER A 51 30.51 0.97 4.59
N VAL A 52 30.12 2.15 4.11
CA VAL A 52 30.98 3.02 3.31
C VAL A 52 31.40 4.22 4.17
N ASP A 53 32.69 4.51 4.23
CA ASP A 53 33.19 5.73 4.87
C ASP A 53 32.91 6.92 3.93
N PRO A 54 32.09 7.91 4.34
CA PRO A 54 31.75 9.04 3.48
C PRO A 54 32.93 9.97 3.18
N ILE A 55 34.05 9.84 3.89
CA ILE A 55 35.27 10.64 3.72
C ILE A 55 36.24 9.97 2.74
N GLN A 56 36.16 8.64 2.58
CA GLN A 56 37.04 7.92 1.69
C GLN A 56 36.53 8.00 0.25
N GLU A 57 37.32 8.62 -0.62
CA GLU A 57 37.08 8.63 -2.08
C GLU A 57 37.39 7.28 -2.75
N VAL A 58 37.85 6.29 -1.97
CA VAL A 58 38.19 4.96 -2.46
C VAL A 58 36.91 4.12 -2.57
N PRO A 59 36.65 3.43 -3.71
CA PRO A 59 35.54 2.52 -3.82
C PRO A 59 35.65 1.45 -2.73
N VAL A 60 34.69 1.39 -1.82
CA VAL A 60 34.59 0.28 -0.87
C VAL A 60 34.11 -0.92 -1.65
N ASP A 61 34.91 -1.99 -1.65
CA ASP A 61 34.51 -3.25 -2.26
C ASP A 61 33.47 -3.93 -1.36
N CYS A 62 32.23 -3.88 -1.81
CA CYS A 62 31.10 -4.52 -1.15
C CYS A 62 30.75 -5.86 -1.79
N ALA A 63 31.56 -6.39 -2.72
CA ALA A 63 31.23 -7.60 -3.48
C ALA A 63 30.86 -8.78 -2.57
N ASP A 64 31.67 -9.07 -1.55
CA ASP A 64 31.41 -10.17 -0.61
C ASP A 64 30.08 -10.00 0.13
N SER A 65 29.74 -8.76 0.53
CA SER A 65 28.47 -8.47 1.21
C SER A 65 27.28 -8.60 0.27
N VAL A 66 27.44 -8.24 -1.01
CA VAL A 66 26.41 -8.39 -2.03
C VAL A 66 26.20 -9.87 -2.31
N GLU A 67 27.27 -10.64 -2.51
CA GLU A 67 27.20 -12.09 -2.72
C GLU A 67 26.54 -12.79 -1.52
N PHE A 68 26.92 -12.41 -0.30
CA PHE A 68 26.30 -12.93 0.91
C PHE A 68 24.80 -12.61 0.98
N LEU A 69 24.38 -11.39 0.63
CA LEU A 69 22.97 -11.00 0.61
C LEU A 69 22.19 -11.71 -0.51
N GLU A 70 22.81 -11.89 -1.67
CA GLU A 70 22.23 -12.63 -2.81
C GLU A 70 22.07 -14.12 -2.49
N SER A 71 22.95 -14.70 -1.67
CA SER A 71 22.86 -16.10 -1.24
C SER A 71 21.77 -16.37 -0.20
N GLN A 72 21.13 -15.32 0.35
CA GLN A 72 20.10 -15.49 1.38
C GLN A 72 18.75 -15.91 0.78
N ASP A 73 17.96 -16.65 1.53
CA ASP A 73 16.62 -17.11 1.12
C ASP A 73 15.64 -15.96 0.83
N TYR A 74 15.95 -14.74 1.27
CA TYR A 74 15.14 -13.55 1.03
C TYR A 74 15.59 -12.72 -0.18
N SER A 75 16.70 -13.08 -0.85
CA SER A 75 17.19 -12.38 -2.05
C SER A 75 16.18 -12.45 -3.21
N ALA A 76 15.41 -13.55 -3.27
CA ALA A 76 14.34 -13.74 -4.23
C ALA A 76 13.02 -14.09 -3.54
N ILE A 77 11.93 -13.44 -3.97
CA ILE A 77 10.60 -13.76 -3.43
C ILE A 77 10.10 -15.12 -3.95
N ASN A 78 9.87 -16.05 -3.03
CA ASN A 78 9.33 -17.36 -3.36
C ASN A 78 7.82 -17.32 -3.67
N SER A 79 7.25 -18.43 -4.14
CA SER A 79 5.84 -18.51 -4.55
C SER A 79 4.87 -18.21 -3.40
N HIS A 80 5.17 -18.67 -2.19
CA HIS A 80 4.35 -18.44 -0.99
C HIS A 80 4.38 -16.97 -0.56
N GLN A 81 5.56 -16.36 -0.48
CA GLN A 81 5.73 -14.94 -0.18
C GLN A 81 5.04 -14.07 -1.23
N ARG A 82 5.16 -14.41 -2.52
CA ARG A 82 4.48 -13.71 -3.61
C ARG A 82 2.96 -13.80 -3.49
N ALA A 83 2.43 -14.97 -3.12
CA ALA A 83 1.00 -15.13 -2.84
C ALA A 83 0.55 -14.32 -1.62
N ALA A 84 1.34 -14.28 -0.55
CA ALA A 84 1.07 -13.47 0.64
C ALA A 84 1.06 -11.96 0.31
N MET A 85 2.05 -11.48 -0.45
CA MET A 85 2.12 -10.11 -0.95
C MET A 85 0.88 -9.75 -1.78
N ARG A 86 0.46 -10.64 -2.71
CA ARG A 86 -0.77 -10.44 -3.51
C ARG A 86 -2.00 -10.34 -2.62
N ARG A 87 -2.19 -11.24 -1.65
CA ARG A 87 -3.31 -11.19 -0.70
C ARG A 87 -3.31 -9.90 0.13
N PHE A 88 -2.14 -9.46 0.58
CA PHE A 88 -2.01 -8.21 1.34
C PHE A 88 -2.41 -7.00 0.49
N ARG A 89 -1.86 -6.88 -0.73
CA ARG A 89 -2.23 -5.82 -1.68
C ARG A 89 -3.72 -5.83 -2.01
N GLN A 90 -4.29 -7.02 -2.17
CA GLN A 90 -5.71 -7.21 -2.40
C GLN A 90 -6.58 -6.74 -1.24
N LYS A 91 -6.11 -6.72 0.00
CA LYS A 91 -6.95 -6.37 1.15
C LYS A 91 -6.68 -4.98 1.71
N PHE A 92 -5.42 -4.56 1.73
CA PHE A 92 -4.97 -3.41 2.51
C PHE A 92 -4.38 -2.27 1.67
N MET A 93 -4.10 -2.47 0.38
CA MET A 93 -3.54 -1.40 -0.46
C MET A 93 -4.61 -0.36 -0.78
N TYR A 94 -4.39 0.87 -0.30
CA TYR A 94 -5.31 1.99 -0.49
C TYR A 94 -4.96 2.88 -1.70
N TYR A 95 -3.69 2.94 -2.08
CA TYR A 95 -3.21 3.74 -3.20
C TYR A 95 -2.06 3.01 -3.91
N SER A 96 -1.97 3.17 -5.24
CA SER A 96 -0.82 2.73 -6.03
C SER A 96 -0.58 3.68 -7.19
N TYR A 97 0.66 4.17 -7.32
CA TYR A 97 1.05 5.08 -8.39
C TYR A 97 1.01 4.41 -9.78
N CYS A 98 1.23 3.09 -9.85
CA CYS A 98 1.15 2.33 -11.11
C CYS A 98 -0.25 2.35 -11.75
N TYR A 99 -1.30 2.63 -10.96
CA TYR A 99 -2.68 2.77 -11.45
C TYR A 99 -3.18 4.21 -11.41
N ASP A 100 -2.31 5.18 -11.08
CA ASP A 100 -2.64 6.60 -11.08
C ASP A 100 -2.40 7.19 -12.47
N THR A 101 -3.39 7.00 -13.34
CA THR A 101 -3.40 7.54 -14.71
C THR A 101 -3.56 9.06 -14.77
N VAL A 102 -3.99 9.69 -13.67
CA VAL A 102 -4.07 11.15 -13.58
C VAL A 102 -2.68 11.74 -13.38
N ARG A 103 -1.85 11.10 -12.55
CA ARG A 103 -0.46 11.53 -12.32
C ARG A 103 0.50 11.04 -13.39
N TYR A 104 0.33 9.78 -13.82
CA TYR A 104 1.16 9.13 -14.82
C TYR A 104 0.26 8.63 -15.96
N PRO A 105 0.05 9.44 -17.02
CA PRO A 105 -0.80 9.05 -18.15
C PRO A 105 -0.40 7.69 -18.76
N GLU A 106 0.90 7.42 -18.80
CA GLU A 106 1.46 6.11 -19.09
C GLU A 106 2.13 5.55 -17.82
N PRO A 107 1.88 4.28 -17.45
CA PRO A 107 2.52 3.68 -16.29
C PRO A 107 4.04 3.67 -16.44
N PRO A 108 4.78 4.01 -15.37
CA PRO A 108 6.23 3.90 -15.36
C PRO A 108 6.72 2.48 -15.74
N PRO A 109 7.88 2.34 -16.39
CA PRO A 109 8.34 1.08 -16.99
C PRO A 109 8.61 -0.05 -15.97
N GLU A 110 8.78 0.26 -14.69
CA GLU A 110 8.92 -0.69 -13.60
C GLU A 110 7.57 -1.30 -13.15
N CYS A 111 6.45 -0.70 -13.55
CA CYS A 111 5.13 -1.16 -13.14
C CYS A 111 4.68 -2.41 -13.90
N VAL A 112 4.34 -3.45 -13.15
CA VAL A 112 3.64 -4.64 -13.68
C VAL A 112 2.14 -4.46 -13.47
N ILE A 113 1.40 -4.19 -14.55
CA ILE A 113 -0.03 -3.96 -14.49
C ILE A 113 -0.78 -5.30 -14.41
N VAL A 114 -1.41 -5.56 -13.26
CA VAL A 114 -2.29 -6.72 -13.06
C VAL A 114 -3.75 -6.28 -13.26
N PRO A 115 -4.45 -6.75 -14.30
CA PRO A 115 -5.80 -6.26 -14.63
C PRO A 115 -6.80 -6.35 -13.46
N ALA A 116 -6.87 -7.51 -12.80
CA ALA A 116 -7.76 -7.73 -11.66
C ALA A 116 -7.46 -6.81 -10.46
N GLU A 117 -6.21 -6.35 -10.31
CA GLU A 117 -5.83 -5.39 -9.29
C GLU A 117 -6.20 -3.96 -9.73
N LYS A 118 -5.89 -3.60 -10.98
CA LYS A 118 -6.23 -2.31 -11.60
C LYS A 118 -7.72 -1.98 -11.49
N ASP A 119 -8.60 -2.96 -11.70
CA ASP A 119 -10.05 -2.76 -11.65
C ASP A 119 -10.56 -2.24 -10.28
N ARG A 120 -9.79 -2.46 -9.22
CA ARG A 120 -10.11 -2.02 -7.85
C ARG A 120 -9.77 -0.56 -7.60
N PHE A 121 -8.92 0.03 -8.43
CA PHE A 121 -8.45 1.41 -8.30
C PHE A 121 -9.23 2.35 -9.23
N ARG A 122 -9.38 3.60 -8.79
CA ARG A 122 -9.81 4.71 -9.64
C ARG A 122 -8.66 5.13 -10.56
N ASP A 123 -8.97 5.98 -11.51
CA ASP A 123 -7.99 6.70 -12.35
C ASP A 123 -6.93 7.46 -11.55
N THR A 124 -7.29 7.96 -10.36
CA THR A 124 -6.38 8.61 -9.38
C THR A 124 -5.47 7.63 -8.60
N GLY A 125 -5.47 6.34 -8.96
CA GLY A 125 -4.71 5.29 -8.25
C GLY A 125 -5.20 4.99 -6.83
N ARG A 126 -6.25 5.65 -6.34
CA ARG A 126 -6.89 5.39 -5.03
C ARG A 126 -7.92 4.28 -5.13
N LEU A 127 -8.05 3.48 -4.06
CA LEU A 127 -8.98 2.37 -3.98
C LEU A 127 -10.44 2.85 -4.13
N LYS A 128 -11.24 2.13 -4.91
CA LYS A 128 -12.69 2.33 -4.99
C LYS A 128 -13.35 1.85 -3.69
N PHE A 129 -13.55 2.75 -2.73
CA PHE A 129 -14.38 2.45 -1.56
C PHE A 129 -15.81 2.06 -1.99
N GLY A 130 -16.27 0.88 -1.54
CA GLY A 130 -17.63 0.38 -1.81
C GLY A 130 -17.82 -0.50 -3.06
N GLY A 131 -16.75 -1.05 -3.66
CA GLY A 131 -16.80 -1.88 -4.88
C GLY A 131 -16.84 -3.40 -4.65
N THR A 132 -17.60 -4.11 -5.50
CA THR A 132 -17.96 -5.55 -5.57
C THR A 132 -18.55 -6.20 -4.32
N GLU A 133 -17.81 -6.42 -3.23
CA GLU A 133 -18.32 -7.19 -2.09
C GLU A 133 -19.56 -6.54 -1.42
N ALA A 134 -19.57 -5.21 -1.29
CA ALA A 134 -20.73 -4.48 -0.78
C ALA A 134 -21.93 -4.55 -1.74
N ARG A 135 -21.67 -4.65 -3.05
CA ARG A 135 -22.67 -4.72 -4.10
C ARG A 135 -23.24 -6.15 -4.23
N GLU A 136 -22.40 -7.17 -4.09
CA GLU A 136 -22.76 -8.59 -4.00
C GLU A 136 -23.52 -8.89 -2.71
N ARG A 137 -23.07 -8.38 -1.55
CA ARG A 137 -23.84 -8.46 -0.30
C ARG A 137 -25.22 -7.83 -0.43
N ARG A 138 -25.33 -6.66 -1.07
CA ARG A 138 -26.64 -6.03 -1.34
C ARG A 138 -27.48 -6.83 -2.32
N ARG A 139 -26.88 -7.47 -3.33
CA ARG A 139 -27.57 -8.31 -4.33
C ARG A 139 -28.09 -9.61 -3.72
N ASN A 140 -27.27 -10.33 -2.95
CA ASN A 140 -27.68 -11.53 -2.21
C ASN A 140 -28.78 -11.20 -1.18
N ARG A 141 -28.67 -10.07 -0.48
CA ARG A 141 -29.70 -9.63 0.47
C ARG A 141 -31.03 -9.24 -0.21
N ARG A 142 -30.99 -8.79 -1.47
CA ARG A 142 -32.20 -8.55 -2.28
C ARG A 142 -32.84 -9.85 -2.79
N GLN A 143 -32.03 -10.85 -3.15
CA GLN A 143 -32.52 -12.16 -3.62
C GLN A 143 -33.10 -13.02 -2.49
N GLN A 144 -32.70 -12.79 -1.24
CA GLN A 144 -33.22 -13.51 -0.06
C GLN A 144 -34.37 -12.78 0.65
N ARG A 145 -34.93 -11.70 0.08
CA ARG A 145 -36.05 -11.01 0.69
C ARG A 145 -37.34 -11.77 0.34
N PRO A 146 -38.03 -12.41 1.30
CA PRO A 146 -39.32 -13.03 1.00
C PRO A 146 -40.31 -11.94 0.56
N GLU A 147 -41.02 -12.19 -0.53
CA GLU A 147 -42.14 -11.37 -0.95
C GLU A 147 -43.21 -11.45 0.14
N ILE A 148 -43.47 -10.32 0.81
CA ILE A 148 -44.61 -10.20 1.71
C ILE A 148 -45.81 -10.02 0.80
N GLU A 149 -46.56 -11.11 0.62
CA GLU A 149 -47.86 -11.13 -0.04
C GLU A 149 -48.81 -10.25 0.78
N SER A 150 -49.19 -9.11 0.22
CA SER A 150 -50.16 -8.21 0.86
C SER A 150 -51.56 -8.80 0.68
N ASP A 151 -52.11 -9.32 1.77
CA ASP A 151 -53.49 -9.79 1.86
C ASP A 151 -54.47 -8.62 1.60
N PRO A 152 -55.41 -8.71 0.64
CA PRO A 152 -56.28 -7.59 0.26
C PRO A 152 -57.39 -7.22 1.25
N ASP A 153 -57.54 -7.90 2.39
CA ASP A 153 -58.79 -7.86 3.17
C ASP A 153 -58.77 -7.11 4.52
N GLU A 154 -57.87 -6.14 4.73
CA GLU A 154 -57.94 -5.21 5.88
C GLU A 154 -58.46 -3.80 5.50
N ARG A 155 -59.57 -3.77 4.75
CA ARG A 155 -60.31 -2.53 4.51
C ARG A 155 -61.78 -2.61 4.92
N LYS A 156 -62.07 -3.31 6.01
CA LYS A 156 -63.33 -3.22 6.74
C LYS A 156 -63.10 -3.61 8.19
N LEU A 157 -62.90 -2.62 9.05
CA LEU A 157 -63.59 -2.42 10.33
C LEU A 157 -62.97 -1.19 11.02
N LEU A 158 -63.87 -0.48 11.71
CA LEU A 158 -63.72 0.78 12.45
C LEU A 158 -62.37 0.98 13.17
#